data_AF-A0A5C1AB45-F1
#
_entry.id   AF-A0A5C1AB45-F1
#
_cell.length_a   1.000
_cell.length_b   1.000
_cell.length_c   1.000
_cell.angle_alpha   90.00
_cell.angle_beta   90.00
_cell.angle_gamma   90.00
#
_symmetry.space_group_name_H-M   'P 1'
#
loop_
_entity.id
_entity.type
_entity.pdbx_description
1 polymer ?
#
loop_
_entity_poly.entity_id
_entity_poly.type
_entity_poly.pdbx_seq_one_letter_code
_entity_poly.pdbx_strand_id
1 'polypeptide(L)'
;MTDIYKYAAQKRLRFPSSRGSLTIEQLFDLPLKSESNFDLDTVAKGINAQLKNVSVESFVEQAKPDPAKESLAVSLEIVKDVIKTKQEQNAAELNKIKKAADRKKILDAIGAKKDAALTAASLEDLEKQLAALD
;
A
#
# COMPACT_ATOMS: atom_id res chain seq x y z
N MET A 1 8.99 14.44 7.46
CA MET A 1 7.52 14.47 7.46
C MET A 1 6.93 13.85 8.73
N THR A 2 7.53 14.06 9.90
CA THR A 2 7.08 13.43 11.17
C THR A 2 6.00 14.24 11.90
N ASP A 3 5.67 15.44 11.41
CA ASP A 3 4.85 16.39 12.16
C ASP A 3 3.34 16.31 11.85
N ILE A 4 2.95 15.78 10.69
CA ILE A 4 1.52 15.73 10.31
C ILE A 4 0.70 14.84 11.25
N TYR A 5 1.25 13.68 11.64
CA TYR A 5 0.59 12.75 12.57
C TYR A 5 0.58 13.29 14.00
N LYS A 6 1.66 13.96 14.42
CA LYS A 6 1.74 14.62 15.73
C LYS A 6 0.71 15.75 15.83
N TYR A 7 0.65 16.61 14.80
CA TYR A 7 -0.36 17.65 14.69
C TYR A 7 -1.77 17.07 14.77
N ALA A 8 -2.03 16.00 14.01
CA ALA A 8 -3.32 15.34 13.99
C ALA A 8 -3.73 14.76 15.34
N ALA A 9 -2.79 14.17 16.07
CA ALA A 9 -3.00 13.69 17.43
C ALA A 9 -3.31 14.84 18.40
N GLN A 10 -2.52 15.92 18.37
CA GLN A 10 -2.69 17.09 19.23
C GLN A 10 -4.01 17.82 18.98
N LYS A 11 -4.41 17.97 17.71
CA LYS A 11 -5.64 18.62 17.29
C LYS A 11 -6.85 17.68 17.27
N ARG A 12 -6.64 16.39 17.55
CA ARG A 12 -7.65 15.32 17.51
C ARG A 12 -8.42 15.32 16.19
N LEU A 13 -7.69 15.38 15.07
CA LEU A 13 -8.31 15.40 13.75
C LEU A 13 -9.18 14.16 13.54
N ARG A 14 -10.27 14.37 12.80
CA ARG A 14 -11.24 13.34 12.43
C ARG A 14 -11.53 13.45 10.95
N PHE A 15 -11.64 12.31 10.30
CA PHE A 15 -11.75 12.21 8.85
C PHE A 15 -13.18 11.88 8.47
N PRO A 16 -13.85 12.71 7.65
CA PRO A 16 -15.23 12.46 7.27
C PRO A 16 -15.33 11.22 6.36
N SER A 17 -16.29 10.35 6.64
CA SER A 17 -16.62 9.20 5.79
C SER A 17 -18.12 9.00 5.69
N SER A 18 -18.56 8.12 4.79
CA SER A 18 -19.96 7.71 4.63
C SER A 18 -20.57 7.04 5.86
N ARG A 19 -19.74 6.57 6.81
CA ARG A 19 -20.17 5.91 8.05
C ARG A 19 -19.83 6.71 9.31
N GLY A 20 -19.58 8.00 9.17
CA GLY A 20 -19.22 8.89 10.27
C GLY A 20 -17.75 9.29 10.27
N SER A 21 -17.32 9.90 11.37
CA SER A 21 -15.96 10.40 11.53
C SER A 21 -14.99 9.29 11.90
N LEU A 22 -13.89 9.18 11.16
CA LEU A 22 -12.83 8.21 11.38
C LEU A 22 -11.64 8.83 12.12
N THR A 23 -10.93 7.99 12.85
CA THR A 23 -9.62 8.26 13.44
C THR A 23 -8.49 7.93 12.45
N ILE A 24 -7.25 8.30 12.78
CA ILE A 24 -6.09 8.03 11.91
C ILE A 24 -5.90 6.52 11.76
N GLU A 25 -6.02 5.80 12.87
CA GLU A 25 -5.87 4.35 12.97
C GLU A 25 -6.88 3.65 12.05
N GLN A 26 -8.14 4.09 12.10
CA GLN A 26 -9.20 3.55 11.25
C GLN A 26 -8.99 3.81 9.74
N LEU A 27 -8.18 4.80 9.35
CA LEU A 27 -7.83 5.00 7.93
C LEU A 27 -6.99 3.84 7.40
N PHE A 28 -6.13 3.22 8.23
CA PHE A 28 -5.31 2.10 7.79
C PHE A 28 -6.15 0.84 7.50
N ASP A 29 -7.31 0.72 8.14
CA ASP A 29 -8.26 -0.37 7.91
C ASP A 29 -9.06 -0.20 6.62
N LEU A 30 -9.15 1.02 6.07
CA LEU A 30 -9.94 1.29 4.87
C LEU A 30 -9.29 0.74 3.59
N PRO A 31 -10.06 0.18 2.65
CA PRO A 31 -9.53 -0.16 1.33
C PRO A 31 -9.16 1.11 0.54
N LEU A 32 -8.30 0.95 -0.47
CA LEU A 32 -7.94 2.04 -1.39
C LEU A 32 -9.16 2.55 -2.18
N LYS A 33 -10.02 1.62 -2.62
CA LYS A 33 -11.30 1.86 -3.29
C LYS A 33 -12.30 0.79 -2.91
N SER A 34 -13.58 1.14 -2.84
CA SER A 34 -14.68 0.22 -2.54
C SER A 34 -15.92 0.60 -3.35
N GLU A 35 -16.83 -0.34 -3.57
CA GLU A 35 -18.15 -0.05 -4.17
C GLU A 35 -19.08 0.69 -3.20
N SER A 36 -18.85 0.53 -1.90
CA SER A 36 -19.64 1.16 -0.85
C SER A 36 -19.27 2.63 -0.57
N ASN A 37 -18.32 3.21 -1.32
CA ASN A 37 -17.75 4.54 -1.07
C ASN A 37 -17.25 4.70 0.38
N PHE A 38 -16.80 3.61 1.00
CA PHE A 38 -16.17 3.58 2.32
C PHE A 38 -14.71 3.16 2.14
N ASP A 39 -13.95 4.09 1.59
CA ASP A 39 -12.57 3.89 1.14
C ASP A 39 -11.76 5.19 1.23
N LEU A 40 -10.44 5.04 1.12
CA LEU A 40 -9.49 6.15 1.21
C LEU A 40 -9.68 7.20 0.10
N ASP A 41 -10.06 6.78 -1.13
CA ASP A 41 -10.30 7.69 -2.25
C ASP A 41 -11.50 8.61 -1.99
N THR A 42 -12.59 8.07 -1.45
CA THR A 42 -13.78 8.84 -1.08
C THR A 42 -13.49 9.83 0.04
N VAL A 43 -12.75 9.41 1.07
CA VAL A 43 -12.33 10.29 2.17
C VAL A 43 -11.44 11.43 1.65
N ALA A 44 -10.45 11.12 0.80
CA ALA A 44 -9.56 12.12 0.20
C ALA A 44 -10.33 13.14 -0.64
N LYS A 45 -11.27 12.68 -1.48
CA LYS A 45 -12.13 13.55 -2.29
C LYS A 45 -12.98 14.47 -1.44
N GLY A 46 -13.58 13.95 -0.36
CA GLY A 46 -14.38 14.74 0.58
C GLY A 46 -13.57 15.88 1.23
N ILE A 47 -12.38 15.57 1.73
CA ILE A 47 -11.49 16.57 2.35
C ILE A 47 -11.01 17.60 1.32
N ASN A 48 -10.64 17.14 0.12
CA ASN A 48 -10.21 18.04 -0.95
C ASN A 48 -11.34 18.99 -1.41
N ALA A 49 -12.59 18.52 -1.45
CA ALA A 49 -13.74 19.36 -1.75
C ALA A 49 -13.95 20.43 -0.66
N GLN A 50 -13.85 20.05 0.62
CA GLN A 50 -13.91 21.00 1.74
C GLN A 50 -12.78 22.05 1.67
N LEU A 51 -11.56 21.62 1.37
CA LEU A 51 -10.40 22.51 1.25
C LEU A 51 -10.59 23.54 0.11
N LYS A 52 -11.17 23.10 -1.01
CA LYS A 52 -11.51 23.99 -2.13
C LYS A 52 -12.57 25.00 -1.75
N ASN A 53 -13.65 24.57 -1.07
CA ASN A 53 -14.74 25.44 -0.63
C ASN A 53 -14.23 26.53 0.33
N VAL A 54 -13.38 26.16 1.28
CA VAL A 54 -12.77 27.10 2.24
C VAL A 54 -11.77 28.06 1.57
N SER A 55 -11.25 27.70 0.39
CA SER A 55 -10.34 28.55 -0.37
C SER A 55 -11.05 29.50 -1.34
N VAL A 56 -12.39 29.46 -1.43
CA VAL A 56 -13.15 30.44 -2.22
C VAL A 56 -13.23 31.74 -1.44
N GLU A 57 -12.41 32.72 -1.82
CA GLU A 57 -12.38 34.04 -1.18
C GLU A 57 -13.63 34.87 -1.55
N SER A 58 -14.11 35.69 -0.62
CA SER A 58 -15.12 36.71 -0.91
C SER A 58 -14.49 37.80 -1.77
N PHE A 59 -15.13 38.15 -2.89
CA PHE A 59 -14.68 39.26 -3.75
C PHE A 59 -15.02 40.64 -3.16
N VAL A 60 -15.81 40.68 -2.07
CA VAL A 60 -16.30 41.90 -1.43
C VAL A 60 -15.69 42.09 -0.03
N GLU A 61 -15.45 41.00 0.70
CA GLU A 61 -14.84 41.05 2.03
C GLU A 61 -13.36 40.66 1.99
N GLN A 62 -12.51 41.35 2.75
CA GLN A 62 -11.09 40.97 2.89
C GLN A 62 -10.98 39.51 3.36
N ALA A 63 -10.27 38.69 2.59
CA ALA A 63 -10.04 37.28 2.88
C ALA A 63 -9.38 37.12 4.26
N LYS A 64 -10.16 36.66 5.24
CA LYS A 64 -9.61 36.21 6.53
C LYS A 64 -9.12 34.77 6.36
N PRO A 65 -7.91 34.43 6.82
CA PRO A 65 -7.43 33.06 6.79
C PRO A 65 -8.35 32.18 7.64
N ASP A 66 -9.01 31.21 6.99
CA ASP A 66 -9.86 30.25 7.68
C ASP A 66 -8.98 29.25 8.47
N PRO A 67 -9.11 29.17 9.81
CA PRO A 67 -8.34 28.23 10.62
C PRO A 67 -8.60 26.75 10.25
N ALA A 68 -9.71 26.44 9.59
CA ALA A 68 -9.99 25.10 9.09
C ALA A 68 -9.08 24.71 7.91
N LYS A 69 -8.55 25.68 7.14
CA LYS A 69 -7.72 25.43 5.96
C LYS A 69 -6.46 24.63 6.30
N GLU A 70 -5.77 24.97 7.39
CA GLU A 70 -4.59 24.25 7.85
C GLU A 70 -4.96 22.81 8.26
N SER A 71 -6.01 22.65 9.06
CA SER A 71 -6.46 21.32 9.49
C SER A 71 -6.87 20.41 8.33
N LEU A 72 -7.52 20.96 7.30
CA LEU A 72 -7.93 20.23 6.09
C LEU A 72 -6.74 19.88 5.21
N ALA A 73 -5.76 20.79 5.07
CA ALA A 73 -4.53 20.53 4.33
C ALA A 73 -3.73 19.38 4.97
N VAL A 74 -3.53 19.42 6.29
CA VAL A 74 -2.85 18.36 7.03
C VAL A 74 -3.63 17.04 6.96
N SER A 75 -4.96 17.10 7.09
CA SER A 75 -5.82 15.91 6.94
C SER A 75 -5.66 15.27 5.56
N LEU A 76 -5.60 16.08 4.50
CA LEU A 76 -5.41 15.58 3.15
C LEU A 76 -4.02 14.96 2.95
N GLU A 77 -2.98 15.55 3.54
CA GLU A 77 -1.62 15.01 3.50
C GLU A 77 -1.53 13.65 4.19
N ILE A 78 -2.16 13.50 5.36
CA ILE A 78 -2.23 12.22 6.09
C ILE A 78 -2.91 11.14 5.25
N VAL A 79 -4.05 11.45 4.63
CA VAL A 79 -4.77 10.48 3.79
C VAL A 79 -3.92 10.06 2.59
N LYS A 80 -3.17 10.99 1.98
CA LYS A 80 -2.23 10.65 0.88
C LYS A 80 -1.10 9.73 1.35
N ASP A 81 -0.54 9.97 2.53
CA ASP A 81 0.52 9.13 3.09
C ASP A 81 0.01 7.71 3.42
N VAL A 82 -1.20 7.61 3.98
CA VAL A 82 -1.86 6.30 4.22
C VAL A 82 -2.12 5.56 2.91
N ILE A 83 -2.63 6.26 1.88
CA ILE A 83 -2.82 5.69 0.54
C ILE A 83 -1.51 5.13 -0.01
N LYS A 84 -0.44 5.93 0.05
CA LYS A 84 0.89 5.53 -0.42
C LYS A 84 1.39 4.30 0.32
N THR A 85 1.32 4.31 1.65
CA THR A 85 1.70 3.17 2.50
C THR A 85 0.96 1.90 2.09
N LYS A 86 -0.36 1.98 1.86
CA LYS A 86 -1.18 0.83 1.47
C LYS A 86 -0.88 0.34 0.05
N GLN A 87 -0.59 1.25 -0.88
CA GLN A 87 -0.13 0.89 -2.23
C GLN A 87 1.22 0.15 -2.20
N GLU A 88 2.16 0.62 -1.38
CA GLU A 88 3.47 -0.02 -1.20
C GLU A 88 3.34 -1.41 -0.58
N GLN A 89 2.48 -1.57 0.43
CA GLN A 89 2.18 -2.88 1.04
C GLN A 89 1.58 -3.86 0.01
N ASN A 90 0.57 -3.44 -0.74
CA ASN A 90 -0.03 -4.27 -1.78
C ASN A 90 0.99 -4.66 -2.86
N ALA A 91 1.83 -3.72 -3.29
CA ALA A 91 2.88 -4.00 -4.26
C ALA A 91 3.94 -4.98 -3.73
N ALA A 92 4.32 -4.85 -2.45
CA ALA A 92 5.25 -5.75 -1.79
C ALA A 92 4.69 -7.18 -1.68
N GLU A 93 3.41 -7.32 -1.33
CA GLU A 93 2.74 -8.61 -1.25
C GLU A 93 2.64 -9.29 -2.63
N LEU A 94 2.20 -8.57 -3.66
CA LEU A 94 2.17 -9.08 -5.02
C LEU A 94 3.56 -9.51 -5.51
N ASN A 95 4.59 -8.72 -5.19
CA ASN A 95 5.97 -9.08 -5.53
C ASN A 95 6.45 -10.33 -4.79
N LYS A 96 6.05 -10.52 -3.53
CA LYS A 96 6.36 -11.73 -2.76
C LYS A 96 5.71 -12.97 -3.39
N ILE A 97 4.45 -12.87 -3.80
CA ILE A 97 3.72 -13.96 -4.47
C ILE A 97 4.37 -14.30 -5.81
N LYS A 98 4.68 -13.30 -6.64
CA LYS A 98 5.37 -13.50 -7.92
C LYS A 98 6.72 -14.19 -7.74
N LYS A 99 7.56 -13.69 -6.82
CA LYS A 99 8.86 -14.31 -6.51
C LYS A 99 8.72 -15.75 -6.03
N ALA A 100 7.71 -16.07 -5.22
CA ALA A 100 7.46 -17.44 -4.79
C ALA A 100 7.06 -18.35 -5.95
N ALA A 101 6.19 -17.87 -6.84
CA ALA A 101 5.79 -18.60 -8.04
C ALA A 101 6.97 -18.83 -9.01
N ASP A 102 7.78 -17.81 -9.24
CA ASP A 102 8.95 -17.90 -10.12
C ASP A 102 10.02 -18.83 -9.53
N ARG A 103 10.27 -18.74 -8.23
CA ARG A 103 11.18 -19.66 -7.51
C ARG A 103 10.74 -21.11 -7.68
N LYS A 104 9.44 -21.39 -7.54
CA LYS A 104 8.91 -22.75 -7.75
C LYS A 104 9.19 -23.25 -9.17
N LYS A 105 8.86 -22.46 -10.19
CA LYS A 105 9.13 -22.81 -11.60
C LYS A 105 10.61 -23.09 -11.87
N ILE A 106 11.50 -22.27 -11.30
CA ILE A 106 12.95 -22.44 -11.46
C ILE A 106 13.41 -23.75 -10.80
N LEU A 107 12.93 -24.06 -9.60
CA LEU A 107 13.25 -25.31 -8.92
C LEU A 107 12.77 -26.53 -9.70
N ASP A 108 11.55 -26.49 -10.22
CA ASP A 108 10.98 -27.57 -11.05
C ASP A 108 11.82 -27.79 -12.32
N ALA A 109 12.23 -26.70 -12.99
CA ALA A 109 13.09 -26.76 -14.18
C ALA A 109 14.51 -27.28 -13.86
N ILE A 110 15.08 -26.92 -12.70
CA ILE A 110 16.36 -27.46 -12.24
C ILE A 110 16.24 -28.96 -11.98
N GLY A 111 15.16 -29.41 -11.31
CA GLY A 111 14.88 -30.82 -11.08
C GLY A 111 14.83 -31.60 -12.39
N ALA A 112 13.97 -31.16 -13.32
CA ALA A 112 13.83 -31.79 -14.63
C ALA A 112 15.16 -31.86 -15.42
N LYS A 113 16.01 -30.82 -15.34
CA LYS A 113 17.33 -30.85 -15.97
C LYS A 113 18.30 -31.83 -15.29
N LYS A 114 18.26 -31.94 -13.96
CA LYS A 114 19.07 -32.93 -13.23
C LYS A 114 18.63 -34.34 -13.58
N ASP A 115 17.32 -34.59 -13.63
CA ASP A 115 16.77 -35.90 -14.01
C ASP A 115 17.16 -36.25 -15.45
N ALA A 116 17.02 -35.31 -16.39
CA ALA A 116 17.44 -35.51 -17.78
C ALA A 116 18.96 -35.80 -17.88
N ALA A 117 19.79 -35.09 -17.12
CA ALA A 117 21.23 -35.34 -17.09
C ALA A 117 21.58 -36.73 -16.51
N LEU A 118 20.87 -37.17 -15.47
CA LEU A 118 21.02 -38.53 -14.92
C LEU A 118 20.61 -39.59 -15.94
N THR A 119 19.51 -39.38 -16.67
CA THR A 119 19.08 -40.33 -17.73
C THR A 119 20.01 -40.37 -18.94
N ALA A 120 20.77 -39.29 -19.18
CA ALA A 120 21.71 -39.20 -20.30
C ALA A 120 23.14 -39.63 -19.93
N ALA A 121 23.44 -39.82 -18.65
CA ALA A 121 24.75 -40.26 -18.18
C ALA A 121 25.02 -41.73 -18.53
N SER A 122 26.30 -42.12 -18.64
CA SER A 122 26.69 -43.51 -18.87
C SER A 122 26.54 -44.35 -17.59
N LEU A 123 26.36 -45.66 -17.74
CA LEU A 123 26.16 -46.58 -16.61
C LEU A 123 27.38 -46.59 -15.66
N GLU A 124 28.60 -46.55 -16.21
CA GLU A 124 29.85 -46.42 -15.45
C GLU A 124 29.94 -45.11 -14.64
N ASP A 125 29.46 -44.00 -15.18
CA ASP A 125 29.48 -42.71 -14.48
C ASP A 125 28.46 -42.68 -13.34
N LEU A 126 27.31 -43.32 -13.52
CA LEU A 126 26.27 -43.44 -12.50
C LEU A 126 26.71 -44.34 -11.34
N GLU A 127 27.38 -45.47 -11.63
CA GLU A 127 27.93 -46.36 -10.60
C GLU A 127 29.04 -45.68 -9.78
N LYS A 128 29.92 -44.90 -10.41
CA LYS A 128 30.94 -44.10 -9.68
C LYS A 128 30.31 -43.03 -8.79
N GLN A 129 29.24 -42.38 -9.24
CA GLN A 129 28.52 -41.39 -8.44
C GLN A 129 27.80 -42.04 -7.24
N LEU A 130 27.24 -43.24 -7.42
CA LEU A 130 26.61 -44.01 -6.35
C LEU A 130 27.64 -44.46 -5.29
N ALA A 131 28.76 -45.02 -5.72
CA ALA A 131 29.83 -45.50 -4.83
C ALA A 131 30.53 -44.40 -4.02
N ALA A 132 30.40 -43.12 -4.41
CA ALA A 132 30.92 -41.98 -3.64
C ALA A 132 29.97 -41.49 -2.54
N LEU A 133 28.73 -42.01 -2.50
CA LEU A 133 27.71 -41.71 -1.49
C LEU A 133 27.65 -42.78 -0.38
N ASP A 134 28.29 -43.93 -0.60
CA ASP A 134 28.47 -45.04 0.35
C ASP A 134 29.85 -44.99 1.04
#